data_AF-A0A120CXP6-F1
#
_entry.id   AF-A0A120CXP6-F1
#
_cell.length_a   1.000
_cell.length_b   1.000
_cell.length_c   1.000
_cell.angle_alpha   90.00
_cell.angle_beta   90.00
_cell.angle_gamma   90.00
#
_symmetry.space_group_name_H-M   'P 1'
#
loop_
_entity.id
_entity.type
_entity.pdbx_description
1 polymer ?
#
loop_
_entity_poly.entity_id
_entity_poly.type
_entity_poly.pdbx_seq_one_letter_code
_entity_poly.pdbx_strand_id
1 'polypeptide(L)'
;MLDSASGYEGDAYPPYNIERLDDNQYRITMAVAGFNKDEFKIEVKEQMLVVSGTKKPDEKERVFLHRSIAARSFERRFQLADHVEVEGADFADGLLHIDLVRNLPERMKPRTVSIGSSPKQIEASTSV
;
A
#
# COMPACT_ATOMS: atom_id res chain seq x y z
N MET A 1 5.16 -15.19 -2.07
CA MET A 1 6.04 -15.26 -0.88
C MET A 1 6.75 -13.91 -0.85
N LEU A 2 6.32 -12.99 0.03
CA LEU A 2 6.91 -11.66 0.16
C LEU A 2 8.08 -11.79 1.14
N ASP A 3 9.25 -12.03 0.58
CA ASP A 3 10.49 -12.16 1.33
C ASP A 3 11.27 -10.84 1.26
N SER A 4 11.93 -10.49 2.37
CA SER A 4 12.92 -9.43 2.54
C SER A 4 12.41 -7.99 2.75
N ALA A 5 11.92 -7.72 3.96
CA ALA A 5 12.08 -6.40 4.61
C ALA A 5 13.13 -6.50 5.73
N SER A 6 14.37 -6.81 5.37
CA SER A 6 15.50 -6.80 6.31
C SER A 6 16.30 -5.51 6.18
N GLY A 7 16.10 -4.62 7.16
CA GLY A 7 17.18 -3.79 7.73
C GLY A 7 17.34 -2.36 7.21
N TYR A 8 16.62 -1.42 7.84
CA TYR A 8 17.14 -0.13 8.32
C TYR A 8 16.22 0.36 9.46
N GLU A 9 16.35 -0.25 10.65
CA GLU A 9 15.59 0.10 11.87
C GLU A 9 16.15 1.33 12.62
N GLY A 10 17.06 2.09 12.01
CA GLY A 10 17.52 3.37 12.55
C GLY A 10 16.99 4.53 11.71
N ASP A 11 16.08 5.33 12.28
CA ASP A 11 15.70 6.69 11.82
C ASP A 11 14.68 6.87 10.67
N ALA A 12 14.01 5.80 10.25
CA ALA A 12 12.95 5.93 9.26
C ALA A 12 11.67 6.48 9.94
N TYR A 13 11.38 7.77 9.80
CA TYR A 13 10.11 8.39 10.23
C TYR A 13 9.15 8.62 9.06
N PRO A 14 7.83 8.51 9.30
CA PRO A 14 7.21 8.02 10.52
C PRO A 14 7.43 6.51 10.68
N PRO A 15 7.48 5.98 11.91
CA PRO A 15 7.45 4.54 12.12
C PRO A 15 6.09 4.00 11.67
N TYR A 16 6.09 2.76 11.18
CA TYR A 16 4.90 2.13 10.64
C TYR A 16 4.93 0.62 10.84
N ASN A 17 3.73 0.03 10.84
CA ASN A 17 3.50 -1.41 10.81
C ASN A 17 2.80 -1.77 9.50
N ILE A 18 3.01 -3.00 9.04
CA ILE A 18 2.21 -3.62 7.99
C ILE A 18 1.68 -4.92 8.57
N GLU A 19 0.37 -5.07 8.66
CA GLU A 19 -0.29 -6.25 9.21
C GLU A 19 -1.20 -6.91 8.17
N ARG A 20 -1.35 -8.22 8.29
CA ARG A 20 -2.35 -8.99 7.54
C ARG A 20 -3.58 -9.18 8.44
N LEU A 21 -4.72 -8.66 8.01
CA LEU A 21 -6.00 -8.77 8.73
C LEU A 21 -6.74 -10.06 8.35
N ASP A 22 -6.62 -10.47 7.09
CA ASP A 22 -7.22 -11.69 6.51
C ASP A 22 -6.37 -12.18 5.32
N ASP A 23 -6.76 -13.26 4.65
CA ASP A 23 -6.05 -13.84 3.51
C ASP A 23 -5.77 -12.82 2.38
N ASN A 24 -6.73 -11.91 2.15
CA ASN A 24 -6.66 -10.88 1.11
C ASN A 24 -6.74 -9.44 1.66
N GLN A 25 -6.70 -9.24 2.98
CA GLN A 25 -6.80 -7.92 3.60
C GLN A 25 -5.53 -7.60 4.39
N TYR A 26 -4.99 -6.41 4.17
CA TYR A 26 -3.79 -5.91 4.83
C TYR A 26 -4.00 -4.47 5.28
N ARG A 27 -3.26 -4.04 6.29
CA ARG A 27 -3.29 -2.67 6.79
C ARG A 27 -1.89 -2.15 7.01
N ILE A 28 -1.65 -0.94 6.53
CA ILE A 28 -0.48 -0.14 6.92
C ILE A 28 -0.93 0.82 8.03
N THR A 29 -0.21 0.84 9.15
CA THR A 29 -0.48 1.76 10.26
C THR A 29 0.74 2.63 10.52
N MET A 30 0.62 3.95 10.42
CA MET A 30 1.72 4.90 10.56
C MET A 30 1.51 5.82 11.78
N ALA A 31 2.55 6.02 12.60
CA ALA A 31 2.46 6.94 13.75
C ALA A 31 2.76 8.39 13.31
N VAL A 32 1.70 9.15 13.06
CA VAL A 32 1.75 10.51 12.50
C VAL A 32 1.04 11.51 13.40
N ALA A 33 1.25 11.37 14.71
CA ALA A 33 0.70 12.26 15.71
C ALA A 33 1.10 13.72 15.44
N GLY A 34 0.17 14.61 15.68
CA GLY A 34 0.35 16.05 15.48
C GLY A 34 -0.01 16.55 14.09
N PHE A 35 -0.38 15.71 13.12
CA PHE A 35 -0.93 16.12 11.82
C PHE A 35 -2.47 16.22 11.85
N ASN A 36 -3.02 17.05 10.95
CA ASN A 36 -4.44 17.12 10.65
C ASN A 36 -4.78 16.33 9.38
N LYS A 37 -6.05 15.94 9.20
CA LYS A 37 -6.49 15.15 8.03
C LYS A 37 -6.17 15.82 6.70
N ASP A 38 -6.24 17.15 6.63
CA ASP A 38 -5.98 17.96 5.45
C ASP A 38 -4.49 18.21 5.16
N GLU A 39 -3.60 17.73 6.03
CA GLU A 39 -2.15 17.81 5.85
C GLU A 39 -1.55 16.54 5.22
N PHE A 40 -2.38 15.52 4.99
CA PHE A 40 -1.97 14.28 4.34
C PHE A 40 -2.30 14.26 2.85
N LYS A 41 -1.43 13.64 2.07
CA LYS A 41 -1.68 13.29 0.68
C LYS A 41 -1.28 11.83 0.44
N ILE A 42 -2.22 11.05 -0.06
CA ILE A 42 -2.06 9.61 -0.34
C ILE A 42 -2.31 9.40 -1.84
N GLU A 43 -1.32 8.87 -2.54
CA GLU A 43 -1.38 8.65 -3.99
C GLU A 43 -0.87 7.26 -4.34
N VAL A 44 -1.46 6.66 -5.37
CA VAL A 44 -0.97 5.41 -5.95
C VAL A 44 -0.58 5.69 -7.40
N LYS A 45 0.67 5.37 -7.76
CA LYS A 45 1.17 5.44 -9.13
C LYS A 45 1.99 4.20 -9.44
N GLU A 46 1.64 3.48 -10.51
CA GLU A 46 2.43 2.33 -11.01
C GLU A 46 2.80 1.32 -9.90
N GLN A 47 1.82 0.92 -9.07
CA GLN A 47 1.99 0.03 -7.90
C GLN A 47 2.84 0.61 -6.75
N MET A 48 3.14 1.90 -6.76
CA MET A 48 3.77 2.60 -5.66
C MET A 48 2.73 3.43 -4.91
N LEU A 49 2.48 3.09 -3.66
CA LEU A 49 1.72 3.91 -2.72
C LEU A 49 2.66 4.94 -2.09
N VAL A 50 2.35 6.22 -2.27
CA VAL A 50 3.06 7.35 -1.70
C VAL A 50 2.18 8.00 -0.64
N VAL A 51 2.68 8.09 0.58
CA VAL A 51 2.02 8.75 1.72
C VAL A 51 2.89 9.91 2.15
N SER A 52 2.36 11.12 2.08
CA SER A 52 3.07 12.32 2.50
C SER A 52 2.26 13.12 3.51
N GLY A 53 2.97 13.77 4.43
CA GLY A 53 2.39 14.69 5.39
C GLY A 53 3.18 15.99 5.34
N THR A 54 2.50 17.12 5.12
CA THR A 54 3.14 18.45 5.12
C THR A 54 2.47 19.34 6.15
N LYS A 55 3.27 19.80 7.12
CA LYS A 55 2.81 20.75 8.12
C LYS A 55 2.54 22.11 7.49
N LYS A 56 1.37 22.68 7.75
CA LYS A 56 1.11 24.08 7.42
C LYS A 56 2.02 24.99 8.28
N PRO A 57 2.55 26.08 7.71
CA PRO A 57 3.30 27.05 8.50
C PRO A 57 2.41 27.61 9.61
N ASP A 58 2.95 27.69 10.82
CA ASP A 58 2.24 28.30 11.94
C ASP A 58 2.20 29.82 11.68
N GLU A 59 1.02 30.42 11.71
CA GLU A 59 0.85 31.86 11.44
C GLU A 59 1.42 32.75 12.56
N LYS A 60 1.79 32.14 13.69
CA LYS A 60 2.33 32.83 14.87
C LYS A 60 3.76 32.40 15.12
N GLU A 61 4.64 33.37 15.26
CA GLU A 61 6.02 33.13 15.66
C GLU A 61 6.04 32.67 17.13
N ARG A 62 6.40 31.40 17.35
CA ARG A 62 6.48 30.80 18.68
C ARG A 62 7.93 30.72 19.14
N VAL A 63 8.21 31.23 20.34
CA VAL A 63 9.51 31.04 21.00
C VAL A 63 9.48 29.73 21.76
N PHE A 64 10.26 28.75 21.30
CA PHE A 64 10.41 27.46 21.98
C PHE A 64 11.63 27.49 22.90
N LEU A 65 11.45 27.18 24.18
CA LEU A 65 12.57 26.97 25.12
C LEU A 65 13.23 25.59 24.90
N HIS A 66 12.43 24.60 24.50
CA HIS A 66 12.86 23.26 24.11
C HIS A 66 11.79 22.63 23.20
N ARG A 67 12.19 21.90 22.16
CA ARG A 67 11.25 21.30 21.19
C ARG A 67 11.68 19.89 20.78
N SER A 68 11.19 18.89 21.50
CA SER A 68 11.41 17.47 21.19
C SER A 68 10.42 16.90 20.16
N ILE A 69 9.29 17.58 19.93
CA ILE A 69 8.22 17.12 19.03
C ILE A 69 7.98 18.19 17.96
N ALA A 70 8.89 18.25 16.99
CA ALA A 70 8.66 18.99 15.76
C ALA A 70 8.02 18.04 14.75
N ALA A 71 6.75 18.28 14.41
CA ALA A 71 6.14 17.60 13.27
C ALA A 71 6.92 17.98 12.01
N ARG A 72 7.75 17.06 11.54
CA ARG A 72 8.51 17.19 10.29
C ARG A 72 7.65 16.70 9.14
N SER A 73 7.66 17.43 8.03
CA SER A 73 7.09 16.91 6.79
C SER A 73 7.76 15.58 6.45
N PHE A 74 7.00 14.66 5.88
CA PHE A 74 7.50 13.33 5.54
C PHE A 74 6.93 12.84 4.21
N GLU A 75 7.64 11.88 3.63
CA GLU A 75 7.16 11.07 2.52
C GLU A 75 7.54 9.62 2.78
N ARG A 76 6.59 8.71 2.58
CA ARG A 76 6.78 7.26 2.65
C ARG A 76 6.29 6.62 1.37
N ARG A 77 7.06 5.64 0.91
CA ARG A 77 6.76 4.89 -0.30
C ARG A 77 6.65 3.42 0.05
N PHE A 78 5.56 2.82 -0.37
CA PHE A 78 5.29 1.40 -0.22
C PHE A 78 5.12 0.81 -1.61
N GLN A 79 5.94 -0.20 -1.93
CA GLN A 79 5.75 -0.97 -3.14
C GLN A 79 4.62 -1.97 -2.90
N LEU A 80 3.55 -1.85 -3.67
CA LEU A 80 2.41 -2.77 -3.63
C LEU A 80 2.74 -4.01 -4.46
N ALA A 81 2.28 -5.17 -3.99
CA ALA A 81 2.36 -6.40 -4.75
C ALA A 81 1.31 -6.38 -5.87
N ASP A 82 1.50 -7.28 -6.84
CA ASP A 82 0.52 -7.49 -7.90
C ASP A 82 -0.88 -7.75 -7.33
N HIS A 83 -1.86 -7.05 -7.91
CA HIS A 83 -3.27 -7.15 -7.53
C HIS A 83 -3.61 -6.63 -6.13
N VAL A 84 -2.70 -5.91 -5.46
CA VAL A 84 -3.00 -5.20 -4.22
C VAL A 84 -3.41 -3.76 -4.55
N GLU A 85 -4.55 -3.35 -4.02
CA GLU A 85 -5.15 -2.03 -4.22
C GLU A 85 -5.44 -1.38 -2.86
N VAL A 86 -5.45 -0.04 -2.83
CA VAL A 86 -5.87 0.71 -1.64
C VAL A 86 -7.38 0.76 -1.61
N GLU A 87 -7.99 0.25 -0.54
CA GLU A 87 -9.43 0.28 -0.32
C GLU A 87 -9.85 1.60 0.35
N GLY A 88 -9.08 2.06 1.32
CA GLY A 88 -9.40 3.28 2.07
C GLY A 88 -8.27 3.72 2.99
N ALA A 89 -8.46 4.89 3.59
CA ALA A 89 -7.58 5.39 4.64
C ALA A 89 -8.39 6.13 5.70
N ASP A 90 -8.04 5.92 6.97
CA ASP A 90 -8.60 6.68 8.09
C ASP A 90 -7.49 7.17 9.02
N PHE A 91 -7.78 8.28 9.69
CA PHE A 91 -6.87 8.89 10.65
C PHE A 91 -7.59 9.14 11.97
N ALA A 92 -7.10 8.49 13.01
CA ALA A 92 -7.61 8.56 14.38
C ALA A 92 -6.45 8.44 15.37
N ASP A 93 -6.54 9.16 16.50
CA ASP A 93 -5.62 9.04 17.64
C ASP A 93 -4.11 9.18 17.30
N GLY A 94 -3.79 9.97 16.26
CA GLY A 94 -2.42 10.17 15.81
C GLY A 94 -1.86 9.02 14.96
N LEU A 95 -2.71 8.08 14.54
CA LEU A 95 -2.38 6.98 13.66
C LEU A 95 -3.10 7.15 12.32
N LEU A 96 -2.36 6.93 11.22
CA LEU A 96 -2.93 6.82 9.89
C LEU A 96 -3.00 5.34 9.51
N HIS A 97 -4.21 4.84 9.29
CA HIS A 97 -4.49 3.51 8.81
C HIS A 97 -4.78 3.55 7.31
N ILE A 98 -4.15 2.68 6.55
CA ILE A 98 -4.38 2.51 5.11
C ILE A 98 -4.72 1.05 4.87
N ASP A 99 -5.96 0.83 4.44
CA ASP A 99 -6.49 -0.49 4.16
C ASP A 99 -6.19 -0.88 2.72
N LEU A 100 -5.68 -2.11 2.57
CA LEU A 100 -5.27 -2.69 1.31
C LEU A 100 -6.02 -4.01 1.11
N VAL A 101 -6.47 -4.24 -0.12
CA VAL A 101 -7.14 -5.48 -0.51
C VAL A 101 -6.40 -6.11 -1.69
N ARG A 102 -6.29 -7.44 -1.68
CA ARG A 102 -5.75 -8.22 -2.79
C ARG A 102 -6.88 -8.80 -3.64
N ASN A 103 -7.04 -8.25 -4.83
CA ASN A 103 -8.07 -8.65 -5.79
C ASN A 103 -7.52 -9.61 -6.85
N LEU A 104 -7.47 -10.91 -6.54
CA LEU A 104 -7.08 -11.92 -7.53
C LEU A 104 -8.13 -12.02 -8.65
N PRO A 105 -7.78 -11.75 -9.92
CA PRO A 105 -8.74 -11.87 -11.01
C PRO A 105 -9.27 -13.30 -11.12
N GLU A 106 -10.58 -13.43 -11.38
CA GLU A 106 -11.26 -14.74 -11.42
C GLU A 106 -10.63 -15.74 -12.39
N ARG A 107 -9.97 -15.25 -13.45
CA ARG A 107 -9.26 -16.07 -14.45
C ARG A 107 -8.06 -16.84 -13.88
N MET A 108 -7.57 -16.45 -12.70
CA MET A 108 -6.52 -17.17 -11.98
C MET A 108 -7.08 -18.17 -10.97
N LYS A 109 -8.40 -18.27 -10.80
CA LYS A 109 -8.99 -19.39 -10.05
C LYS A 109 -8.64 -20.68 -10.80
N PRO A 110 -8.05 -21.68 -10.13
CA PRO A 110 -7.69 -22.93 -10.79
C PRO A 110 -8.95 -23.56 -11.40
N ARG A 111 -8.94 -23.76 -12.72
CA ARG A 111 -10.00 -24.48 -13.43
C ARG A 111 -9.65 -25.96 -13.53
N THR A 112 -10.57 -26.82 -13.14
CA THR A 112 -10.46 -28.26 -13.39
C THR A 112 -10.65 -28.50 -14.89
N VAL A 113 -9.65 -29.09 -15.55
CA VAL A 113 -9.76 -29.60 -16.92
C VAL A 113 -10.06 -31.09 -16.86
N SER A 114 -11.19 -31.50 -17.43
CA SER A 114 -11.50 -32.92 -17.62
C SER A 114 -10.62 -33.50 -18.72
N ILE A 115 -9.97 -34.63 -18.44
CA ILE A 115 -9.23 -35.38 -19.46
C ILE A 115 -10.26 -36.15 -20.30
N GLY A 116 -10.38 -35.80 -21.58
CA GLY A 116 -11.26 -36.45 -22.55
C GLY A 116 -10.50 -36.85 -23.81
N SER A 117 -10.70 -38.09 -24.27
CA SER A 117 -10.11 -38.64 -25.48
C SER A 117 -10.94 -38.25 -26.72
N SER A 118 -10.51 -37.21 -27.45
CA SER A 118 -10.90 -37.00 -28.86
C SER A 118 -9.88 -36.09 -29.54
N PRO A 119 -9.04 -36.58 -30.48
CA PRO A 119 -8.20 -35.73 -31.29
C PRO A 119 -9.07 -34.95 -32.28
N LYS A 120 -9.07 -33.62 -32.20
CA LYS A 120 -9.57 -32.78 -33.29
C LYS A 120 -8.64 -32.97 -34.49
N GLN A 121 -9.14 -33.61 -35.55
CA GLN A 121 -8.55 -33.55 -36.87
C GLN A 121 -8.40 -32.08 -37.29
N ILE A 122 -7.18 -31.70 -37.62
CA ILE A 122 -6.87 -30.42 -38.25
C ILE A 122 -6.93 -30.70 -39.76
N GLU A 123 -8.03 -30.34 -40.40
CA GLU A 123 -8.12 -30.36 -41.87
C GLU A 123 -7.26 -29.21 -42.40
N ALA A 124 -6.11 -29.55 -42.99
CA ALA A 124 -5.32 -28.63 -43.79
C ALA A 124 -5.93 -28.56 -45.19
N SER A 125 -6.72 -27.51 -45.46
CA SER A 125 -7.09 -27.15 -46.83
C SER A 125 -5.93 -26.41 -47.49
N THR A 126 -5.07 -27.15 -48.18
CA THR A 126 -4.19 -26.59 -49.22
C THR A 126 -4.97 -26.60 -50.54
N SER A 127 -5.35 -25.42 -51.03
CA SER A 127 -5.84 -25.24 -52.39
C SER A 127 -4.71 -24.76 -53.29
N VAL A 128 -4.71 -25.35 -54.49
CA VAL A 128 -3.76 -25.27 -55.61
C VAL A 128 -3.74 -23.89 -56.26
#